data_AF-A0A523ZYQ8-F1
#
_entry.id   AF-A0A523ZYQ8-F1
#
_cell.length_a   1.000
_cell.length_b   1.000
_cell.length_c   1.000
_cell.angle_alpha   90.00
_cell.angle_beta   90.00
_cell.angle_gamma   90.00
#
_symmetry.space_group_name_H-M   'P 1'
#
loop_
_entity.id
_entity.type
_entity.pdbx_description
1 polymer ?
#
loop_
_entity_poly.entity_id
_entity_poly.type
_entity_poly.pdbx_seq_one_letter_code
_entity_poly.pdbx_strand_id
1 'polypeptide(L)' 'MVDLWRDFAPGPNPPNEVHVVIELTRGSRNKYEYDARNGVFRLDRVLYTYFPCDYGFLP' A
#
# COMPACT_ATOMS: atom_id res chain seq x y z
N MET A 1 -3.58 10.13 -14.40
CA MET A 1 -3.64 9.61 -13.01
C MET A 1 -2.36 8.81 -12.83
N VAL A 2 -1.60 9.05 -11.76
CA VAL A 2 -0.27 8.42 -11.56
C VAL A 2 -0.46 6.98 -11.11
N ASP A 3 0.21 6.02 -11.75
CA ASP A 3 0.27 4.63 -11.29
C ASP A 3 1.26 4.56 -10.11
N LEU A 4 0.73 4.38 -8.89
CA LEU A 4 1.55 4.35 -7.68
C LEU A 4 2.48 3.14 -7.62
N TRP A 5 2.28 2.13 -8.46
CA TRP A 5 3.17 0.98 -8.56
C TRP A 5 4.25 1.16 -9.62
N ARG A 6 3.95 1.79 -10.76
CA ARG A 6 4.93 1.87 -11.87
C ARG A 6 5.61 3.22 -12.02
N ASP A 7 4.92 4.29 -11.67
CA ASP A 7 5.37 5.66 -11.92
C ASP A 7 6.01 6.30 -10.67
N PHE A 8 5.88 5.66 -9.50
CA PHE A 8 6.44 6.16 -8.26
C PHE A 8 7.83 5.57 -8.02
N ALA A 9 8.79 6.41 -7.60
CA ALA A 9 10.16 5.94 -7.43
C ALA A 9 10.28 4.98 -6.21
N PRO A 10 11.07 3.90 -6.31
CA PRO A 10 11.24 2.88 -5.26
C PRO A 10 11.85 3.40 -3.96
N GLY A 11 12.45 4.60 -3.98
CA GLY A 11 13.05 5.24 -2.82
C GLY A 11 14.32 6.02 -3.17
N PRO A 12 14.87 6.75 -2.20
CA PRO A 12 16.09 7.54 -2.41
C PRO A 12 17.37 6.70 -2.47
N ASN A 13 17.39 5.50 -1.87
CA ASN A 13 18.57 4.62 -1.86
C ASN A 13 18.23 3.12 -1.73
N PRO A 14 17.55 2.48 -2.70
CA PRO A 14 17.25 1.05 -2.63
C PRO A 14 18.53 0.19 -2.69
N PRO A 15 18.64 -0.89 -1.90
CA PRO A 15 17.61 -1.48 -1.02
C PRO A 15 17.62 -0.95 0.42
N ASN A 16 18.48 0.00 0.77
CA ASN A 16 18.70 0.45 2.15
C ASN A 16 17.61 1.43 2.64
N GLU A 17 17.12 2.29 1.74
CA GLU A 17 16.06 3.26 2.01
C GLU A 17 15.08 3.26 0.84
N VAL A 18 13.84 2.86 1.13
CA VAL A 18 12.78 2.59 0.15
C VAL A 18 11.52 3.37 0.49
N HIS A 19 10.76 3.72 -0.53
CA HIS A 19 9.39 4.16 -0.35
C HIS A 19 8.48 2.95 -0.19
N VAL A 20 7.42 3.12 0.61
CA VAL A 20 6.34 2.14 0.72
C VAL A 20 5.04 2.89 0.56
N VAL A 21 4.20 2.45 -0.37
CA VAL A 21 2.85 2.97 -0.54
C VAL A 21 1.95 2.23 0.43
N ILE A 22 1.46 2.92 1.46
CA ILE A 22 0.65 2.32 2.53
C ILE A 22 -0.78 2.08 2.05
N GLU A 23 -1.20 0.82 2.08
CA GLU A 23 -2.58 0.40 1.78
C GLU A 23 -3.43 0.31 3.05
N LEU A 24 -2.80 -0.07 4.16
CA LEU A 24 -3.46 -0.38 5.42
C LEU A 24 -2.66 0.21 6.57
N THR A 25 -3.31 1.02 7.40
CA THR A 25 -2.68 1.56 8.60
C THR A 25 -2.73 0.57 9.77
N ARG A 26 -1.75 0.64 10.65
CA ARG A 26 -1.69 -0.15 11.89
C ARG A 26 -2.98 0.00 12.69
N GLY A 27 -3.52 -1.12 13.15
CA GLY A 27 -4.76 -1.18 13.93
C GLY A 27 -6.03 -1.19 13.07
N SER A 28 -5.92 -0.97 11.76
CA SER A 28 -7.07 -1.06 10.87
C SER A 28 -7.53 -2.51 10.69
N ARG A 29 -8.85 -2.67 10.58
CA ARG A 29 -9.51 -3.91 10.15
C ARG A 29 -9.90 -3.88 8.68
N ASN A 30 -9.98 -2.70 8.08
CA ASN A 30 -10.39 -2.56 6.68
C ASN A 30 -9.18 -2.81 5.80
N LYS A 31 -9.06 -4.00 5.23
CA LYS A 31 -7.99 -4.33 4.30
C LYS A 31 -8.32 -3.70 2.94
N TYR A 32 -7.70 -2.56 2.68
CA TYR A 32 -7.67 -1.97 1.35
C TYR A 32 -6.56 -2.62 0.52
N GLU A 33 -6.73 -2.61 -0.79
CA GLU A 33 -5.70 -2.95 -1.77
C GLU A 33 -5.72 -1.94 -2.90
N TYR A 34 -4.55 -1.62 -3.44
CA TYR A 34 -4.41 -0.74 -4.60
C TYR A 34 -4.75 -1.49 -5.89
N ASP A 35 -5.78 -1.00 -6.60
CA ASP A 35 -6.15 -1.49 -7.92
C ASP A 35 -5.38 -0.69 -8.98
N ALA A 36 -4.22 -1.22 -9.40
CA ALA A 36 -3.35 -0.60 -10.39
C ALA A 36 -4.03 -0.36 -11.76
N ARG A 37 -5.11 -1.09 -12.08
CA ARG A 37 -5.83 -0.89 -13.36
C ARG A 37 -6.66 0.39 -13.32
N ASN A 38 -7.24 0.68 -12.16
CA ASN A 38 -8.16 1.81 -11.97
C ASN A 38 -7.49 3.00 -11.25
N GLY A 39 -6.30 2.81 -10.68
CA GLY A 39 -5.57 3.83 -9.94
C GLY A 39 -6.21 4.21 -8.61
N VAL A 40 -6.97 3.30 -7.98
CA VAL A 40 -7.74 3.56 -6.76
C VAL A 40 -7.46 2.54 -5.67
N PHE A 41 -7.64 2.93 -4.41
CA PHE A 41 -7.67 1.97 -3.30
C PHE A 41 -9.08 1.43 -3.14
N ARG A 42 -9.21 0.10 -3.18
CA ARG A 42 -10.48 -0.60 -3.01
C ARG A 42 -10.47 -1.34 -1.69
N LEU A 43 -11.58 -1.29 -0.96
CA LEU A 43 -11.79 -2.19 0.17
C LEU A 43 -11.88 -3.62 -0.37
N ASP A 44 -10.86 -4.43 -0.13
CA ASP A 44 -10.87 -5.85 -0.47
C ASP A 44 -11.81 -6.58 0.50
N ARG A 45 -11.59 -6.41 1.81
CA ARG A 45 -12.44 -7.00 2.85
C ARG A 45 -12.26 -6.37 4.23
N VAL A 46 -13.17 -6.69 5.15
CA VAL A 46 -13.00 -6.40 6.59
C VAL A 46 -12.42 -7.63 7.28
N LEU A 47 -11.29 -7.44 7.97
CA LEU A 47 -10.58 -8.48 8.70
C LEU A 47 -11.29 -8.85 10.01
N TYR A 48 -11.16 -10.11 10.40
CA TYR A 48 -11.62 -10.60 11.70
C TYR A 48 -10.81 -10.01 12.87
N THR A 49 -9.53 -9.70 12.66
CA THR A 49 -8.61 -9.06 13.61
C THR A 49 -7.99 -7.79 13.02
N TYR A 50 -7.22 -7.02 13.79
CA TYR A 50 -6.53 -5.81 13.34
C TYR A 50 -5.11 -6.11 12.84
N PHE A 51 -4.63 -5.30 11.89
CA PHE A 51 -3.24 -5.41 11.41
C PHE A 51 -2.26 -4.82 12.44
N PRO A 52 -1.13 -5.48 12.76
CA PRO A 52 -0.22 -5.04 13.81
C PRO A 52 0.72 -3.91 13.39
N CYS A 53 0.82 -3.61 12.09
CA CYS A 53 1.72 -2.60 11.53
C CYS A 53 1.07 -1.89 10.34
N ASP A 54 1.70 -0.80 9.88
CA ASP A 54 1.38 -0.26 8.56
C ASP A 54 1.81 -1.27 7.50
N TYR A 55 0.99 -1.46 6.48
CA TYR A 55 1.17 -2.46 5.44
C TYR A 55 0.86 -1.84 4.08
N GLY A 56 1.61 -2.28 3.07
CA GLY A 56 1.47 -1.81 1.71
C GLY A 56 2.48 -2.47 0.80
N PHE A 57 2.79 -1.80 -0.31
CA PHE A 57 3.69 -2.34 -1.34
C PHE A 57 4.86 -1.40 -1.64
N LEU A 58 5.92 -1.99 -2.20
CA LEU A 58 7.05 -1.28 -2.78
C LEU A 58 6.67 -0.86 -4.21
N PRO A 59 6.77 0.44 -4.54
CA PRO A 59 6.70 0.89 -5.91
C PRO A 59 7.97 0.46 -6.69
#